data_AF-A0AAU1GJ06-F1
#
_entry.id   AF-A0AAU1GJ06-F1
#
_cell.length_a   1.000
_cell.length_b   1.000
_cell.length_c   1.000
_cell.angle_alpha   90.00
_cell.angle_beta   90.00
_cell.angle_gamma   90.00
#
_symmetry.space_group_name_H-M   'P 1'
#
loop_
_entity.id
_entity.type
_entity.pdbx_description
1 polymer ?
#
loop_
_entity_poly.entity_id
_entity_poly.type
_entity_poly.pdbx_seq_one_letter_code
_entity_poly.pdbx_strand_id
1 'polypeptide(L)'
;MSKSDYRTNGGVLALRSIPAAFTAEGAASFANDTTGSLYKAGDAIDPLTLSVAVDKDATLPVTGTGGTGGTGLTAATVGGSLAATGAEIPATALLGASGAAVAAGAGAVYLARRRRTDLR
;
A
#
# COMPACT_ATOMS: atom_id res chain seq x y z
N MET A 1 -21.13 -4.62 23.10
CA MET A 1 -20.01 -4.60 22.13
C MET A 1 -19.05 -5.69 22.53
N SER A 2 -18.82 -6.71 21.70
CA SER A 2 -17.81 -7.74 21.96
C SER A 2 -16.95 -7.90 20.70
N LYS A 3 -15.73 -7.36 20.77
CA LYS A 3 -14.50 -7.85 20.12
C LYS A 3 -13.36 -6.89 20.48
N SER A 4 -12.69 -7.25 21.58
CA SER A 4 -11.35 -6.85 21.98
C SER A 4 -11.11 -5.36 22.26
N ASP A 5 -11.07 -4.99 23.54
CA ASP A 5 -10.48 -3.72 23.95
C ASP A 5 -8.95 -3.80 23.73
N TYR A 6 -8.41 -2.94 22.88
CA TYR A 6 -6.98 -2.82 22.64
C TYR A 6 -6.47 -1.44 23.07
N ARG A 7 -5.23 -1.39 23.56
CA ARG A 7 -4.58 -0.14 23.97
C ARG A 7 -3.79 0.41 22.80
N THR A 8 -4.10 1.65 22.41
CA THR A 8 -3.29 2.42 21.46
C THR A 8 -2.39 3.40 22.19
N ASN A 9 -1.29 3.79 21.55
CA ASN A 9 -0.47 4.91 21.96
C ASN A 9 -0.47 5.93 20.80
N GLY A 10 -1.01 7.13 21.04
CA GLY A 10 -1.14 8.15 19.99
C GLY A 10 -1.94 7.67 18.77
N GLY A 11 -2.95 6.82 18.98
CA GLY A 11 -3.75 6.24 17.89
C GLY A 11 -3.10 5.08 17.13
N VAL A 12 -1.92 4.63 17.54
CA VAL A 12 -1.21 3.48 16.96
C VAL A 12 -1.34 2.26 17.87
N LEU A 13 -1.76 1.13 17.29
CA LEU A 13 -1.59 -0.19 17.88
C LEU A 13 -0.23 -0.75 17.45
N ALA A 14 0.69 -0.90 18.39
CA ALA A 14 2.03 -1.41 18.14
C ALA A 14 2.23 -2.76 18.83
N LEU A 15 2.49 -3.80 18.04
CA LEU A 15 2.88 -5.13 18.47
C LEU A 15 4.38 -5.29 18.22
N ARG A 16 5.14 -5.65 19.25
CA ARG A 16 6.60 -5.73 19.18
C ARG A 16 7.08 -7.11 19.58
N SER A 17 7.88 -7.72 18.71
CA SER A 17 8.54 -9.00 18.96
C SER A 17 7.58 -10.08 19.48
N ILE A 18 6.40 -10.17 18.89
CA ILE A 18 5.41 -11.17 19.26
C ILE A 18 5.96 -12.54 18.88
N PRO A 19 6.18 -13.46 19.85
CA PRO A 19 6.65 -14.79 19.53
C PRO A 19 5.66 -15.49 18.61
N ALA A 20 6.19 -16.14 17.58
CA ALA A 20 5.41 -16.90 16.63
C ALA A 20 6.01 -18.30 16.48
N ALA A 21 5.18 -19.26 16.10
CA ALA A 21 5.58 -20.63 15.87
C ALA A 21 4.82 -21.22 14.67
N PHE A 22 5.41 -22.21 14.02
CA PHE A 22 4.76 -22.94 12.95
C PHE A 22 3.48 -23.61 13.42
N THR A 23 2.41 -23.50 12.63
CA THR A 23 1.26 -24.39 12.75
C THR A 23 1.57 -25.72 12.07
N ALA A 24 0.76 -26.76 12.32
CA ALA A 24 0.93 -28.04 11.62
C ALA A 24 0.78 -27.89 10.09
N GLU A 25 -0.20 -27.10 9.66
CA GLU A 25 -0.41 -26.78 8.24
C GLU A 25 0.72 -25.92 7.66
N GLY A 26 1.18 -24.93 8.43
CA GLY A 26 2.31 -24.09 8.06
C GLY A 26 3.58 -24.92 7.85
N ALA A 27 3.90 -25.82 8.78
CA ALA A 27 5.03 -26.73 8.64
C ALA A 27 4.88 -27.66 7.43
N ALA A 28 3.69 -28.22 7.19
CA ALA A 28 3.43 -29.09 6.04
C ALA A 28 3.64 -28.37 4.69
N SER A 29 3.42 -27.06 4.63
CA SER A 29 3.61 -26.25 3.42
C SER A 29 5.08 -26.16 2.97
N PHE A 30 6.03 -26.44 3.86
CA PHE A 30 7.47 -26.48 3.56
C PHE A 30 7.99 -27.90 3.31
N ALA A 31 7.10 -28.90 3.23
CA ALA A 31 7.49 -30.26 2.88
C ALA A 31 7.86 -30.38 1.40
N ASN A 32 8.81 -31.26 1.10
CA ASN A 32 9.07 -31.73 -0.26
C ASN A 32 9.07 -33.28 -0.29
N ASP A 33 9.02 -33.84 -1.50
CA ASP A 33 8.88 -35.28 -1.72
C ASP A 33 10.09 -36.12 -1.27
N THR A 34 11.26 -35.49 -1.06
CA THR A 34 12.50 -36.17 -0.70
C THR A 34 12.72 -36.25 0.80
N THR A 35 12.54 -35.12 1.50
CA THR A 35 12.94 -34.97 2.90
C THR A 35 11.74 -34.76 3.83
N GLY A 36 10.54 -34.62 3.29
CA GLY A 36 9.38 -34.15 4.05
C GLY A 36 9.57 -32.70 4.51
N SER A 37 8.88 -32.30 5.58
CA SER A 37 9.08 -30.97 6.16
C SER A 37 10.27 -30.96 7.11
N LEU A 38 11.14 -29.97 6.94
CA LEU A 38 12.21 -29.65 7.88
C LEU A 38 11.70 -28.99 9.16
N TYR A 39 10.47 -28.48 9.15
CA TYR A 39 9.85 -27.76 10.25
C TYR A 39 8.71 -28.58 10.88
N LYS A 40 8.43 -28.35 12.15
CA LYS A 40 7.38 -29.01 12.91
C LYS A 40 6.41 -27.99 13.50
N ALA A 41 5.19 -28.46 13.79
CA ALA A 41 4.24 -27.65 14.55
C ALA A 41 4.84 -27.26 15.90
N GLY A 42 4.75 -25.98 16.26
CA GLY A 42 5.33 -25.44 17.48
C GLY A 42 6.79 -25.00 17.36
N ASP A 43 7.48 -25.31 16.26
CA ASP A 43 8.83 -24.77 16.03
C ASP A 43 8.75 -23.24 15.96
N ALA A 44 9.57 -22.57 16.76
CA ALA A 44 9.61 -21.12 16.81
C ALA A 44 10.04 -20.56 15.45
N ILE A 45 9.38 -19.47 15.03
CA ILE A 45 9.76 -18.69 13.86
C ILE A 45 10.11 -17.27 14.30
N ASP A 46 10.63 -16.49 13.36
CA ASP A 46 11.00 -15.11 13.59
C ASP A 46 9.82 -14.32 14.22
N PRO A 47 10.04 -13.62 15.35
CA PRO A 47 9.00 -12.87 16.02
C PRO A 47 8.40 -11.76 15.15
N LEU A 48 7.10 -11.55 15.27
CA LEU A 48 6.38 -10.55 14.49
C LEU A 48 6.41 -9.17 15.16
N THR A 49 6.73 -8.14 14.38
CA THR A 49 6.54 -6.74 14.75
C THR A 49 5.58 -6.07 13.76
N LEU A 50 4.54 -5.43 14.26
CA LEU A 50 3.49 -4.79 13.46
C LEU A 50 3.09 -3.46 14.10
N SER A 51 2.91 -2.42 13.29
CA SER A 51 2.31 -1.15 13.73
C SER A 51 1.14 -0.81 12.83
N VAL A 52 -0.02 -0.57 13.43
CA VAL A 52 -1.27 -0.22 12.73
C VAL A 52 -1.78 1.11 13.25
N ALA A 53 -2.03 2.06 12.35
CA ALA A 53 -2.71 3.30 12.67
C ALA A 53 -4.21 2.98 12.75
N VAL A 54 -4.79 3.14 13.94
CA VAL A 54 -6.22 2.98 14.17
C VAL A 54 -6.92 4.32 13.98
N ASP A 55 -6.25 5.41 14.36
CA ASP A 55 -6.72 6.77 14.14
C ASP A 55 -6.15 7.35 12.84
N LYS A 56 -6.96 8.15 12.14
CA LYS A 56 -6.62 8.74 10.83
C LYS A 56 -5.40 9.67 10.85
N ASP A 57 -5.10 10.29 11.99
CA ASP A 57 -3.99 11.24 12.15
C ASP A 57 -2.81 10.60 12.89
N ALA A 58 -2.86 9.29 13.16
CA ALA A 58 -1.81 8.59 13.89
C ALA A 58 -0.56 8.43 13.02
N THR A 59 0.58 8.91 13.52
CA THR A 59 1.88 8.79 12.84
C THR A 59 2.49 7.42 13.13
N LEU A 60 2.64 6.60 12.09
CA LEU A 60 3.33 5.31 12.22
C LEU A 60 4.84 5.50 12.42
N PRO A 61 5.48 4.67 13.27
CA PRO A 61 6.93 4.65 13.39
C PRO A 61 7.55 4.23 12.05
N VAL A 62 8.53 5.00 11.57
CA VAL A 62 9.26 4.70 10.33
C VAL A 62 10.33 3.63 10.61
N THR A 63 10.00 2.37 10.35
CA THR A 63 10.94 1.26 10.39
C THR A 63 10.93 0.53 9.05
N GLY A 64 11.75 0.98 8.10
CA GLY A 64 11.87 0.41 6.75
C GLY A 64 11.03 1.12 5.67
N THR A 65 11.36 0.87 4.39
CA THR A 65 10.71 1.44 3.19
C THR A 65 9.30 0.87 2.98
N GLY A 66 8.40 1.08 3.93
CA GLY A 66 6.98 0.76 3.81
C GLY A 66 6.22 1.95 3.23
N GLY A 67 5.60 1.77 2.06
CA GLY A 67 4.86 2.81 1.37
C GLY A 67 3.71 3.36 2.21
N THR A 68 3.69 4.68 2.38
CA THR A 68 2.60 5.40 3.03
C THR A 68 1.37 5.39 2.12
N GLY A 69 0.36 4.61 2.52
CA GLY A 69 -1.00 4.69 1.96
C GLY A 69 -1.71 5.95 2.45
N GLY A 70 -1.30 7.12 1.95
CA GLY A 70 -1.98 8.38 2.18
C GLY A 70 -2.79 8.77 0.94
N THR A 71 -4.11 8.54 0.96
CA THR A 71 -5.06 9.16 0.03
C THR A 71 -5.26 10.63 0.41
N GLY A 72 -4.25 11.45 0.17
CA GLY A 72 -4.34 12.91 0.17
C GLY A 72 -4.57 13.38 -1.26
N LEU A 73 -5.81 13.71 -1.61
CA LEU A 73 -6.16 14.40 -2.84
C LEU A 73 -5.74 15.87 -2.72
N THR A 74 -4.45 16.14 -2.88
CA THR A 74 -3.95 17.47 -3.20
C THR A 74 -2.91 17.30 -4.29
N ALA A 75 -2.91 18.22 -5.26
CA ALA A 75 -1.98 18.25 -6.38
C ALA A 75 -0.53 18.41 -5.87
N ALA A 76 0.05 17.31 -5.43
CA ALA A 76 1.42 17.23 -4.96
C ALA A 76 2.29 16.89 -6.15
N THR A 77 3.24 17.77 -6.47
CA THR A 77 4.42 17.42 -7.26
C THR A 77 5.04 16.16 -6.65
N VAL A 78 4.85 15.02 -7.30
CA VAL A 78 5.21 13.72 -6.75
C VAL A 78 6.74 13.57 -6.78
N GLY A 79 7.36 13.77 -5.62
CA GLY A 79 8.72 13.30 -5.31
C GLY A 79 8.73 11.90 -4.68
N GLY A 80 7.66 11.11 -4.85
CA GLY A 80 7.50 9.77 -4.29
C GLY A 80 7.61 8.69 -5.36
N SER A 81 8.35 7.61 -5.06
CA SER A 81 8.47 6.45 -5.95
C SER A 81 7.13 5.71 -6.05
N LEU A 82 6.71 5.35 -7.26
CA LEU A 82 5.50 4.55 -7.48
C LEU A 82 5.67 3.16 -6.85
N ALA A 83 4.55 2.54 -6.46
CA ALA A 83 4.55 1.16 -6.00
C ALA A 83 5.15 0.25 -7.09
N ALA A 84 6.17 -0.53 -6.73
CA ALA A 84 6.79 -1.51 -7.63
C ALA A 84 5.85 -2.71 -7.82
N THR A 85 4.81 -2.55 -8.64
CA THR A 85 3.83 -3.60 -8.93
C THR A 85 4.27 -4.51 -10.09
N GLY A 86 5.56 -4.49 -10.46
CA GLY A 86 6.11 -5.31 -11.56
C GLY A 86 5.64 -4.91 -12.97
N ALA A 87 5.02 -3.73 -13.12
CA ALA A 87 4.69 -3.21 -14.44
C ALA A 87 5.93 -2.52 -15.03
N GLU A 88 6.51 -3.09 -16.09
CA GLU A 88 7.67 -2.56 -16.84
C GLU A 88 7.41 -1.21 -17.55
N ILE A 89 6.32 -0.52 -17.22
CA ILE A 89 5.99 0.78 -17.80
C ILE A 89 6.63 1.86 -16.93
N PRO A 90 7.65 2.58 -17.42
CA PRO A 90 8.31 3.61 -16.64
C PRO A 90 7.32 4.70 -16.25
N ALA A 91 7.42 5.19 -15.01
CA ALA A 91 6.51 6.18 -14.45
C ALA A 91 6.38 7.46 -15.32
N THR A 92 7.45 7.80 -16.06
CA THR A 92 7.46 8.89 -17.04
C THR A 92 6.47 8.69 -18.18
N ALA A 93 6.29 7.44 -18.65
CA ALA A 93 5.33 7.11 -19.69
C ALA A 93 3.88 7.23 -19.17
N LEU A 94 3.63 6.84 -17.91
CA LEU A 94 2.31 6.96 -17.28
C LEU A 94 1.91 8.43 -17.08
N LEU A 95 2.85 9.24 -16.61
CA LEU A 95 2.67 10.69 -16.44
C LEU A 95 2.48 11.37 -17.81
N GLY A 96 3.27 10.98 -18.81
CA GLY A 96 3.13 11.46 -20.19
C GLY A 96 1.75 11.15 -20.79
N ALA A 97 1.28 9.91 -20.66
CA ALA A 97 -0.02 9.48 -21.19
C ALA A 97 -1.18 10.22 -20.51
N SER A 98 -1.13 10.36 -19.19
CA SER A 98 -2.15 11.08 -18.42
C SER A 98 -2.19 12.57 -18.78
N GLY A 99 -1.02 13.20 -18.92
CA GLY A 99 -0.91 14.59 -19.36
C GLY A 99 -1.50 14.82 -20.75
N ALA A 100 -1.27 13.90 -21.68
CA ALA A 100 -1.83 13.97 -23.03
C ALA A 100 -3.37 13.88 -23.03
N ALA A 101 -3.94 12.98 -22.23
CA ALA A 101 -5.40 12.83 -22.12
C ALA A 101 -6.09 14.09 -21.58
N VAL A 102 -5.50 14.72 -20.55
CA VAL A 102 -6.02 15.97 -19.97
C VAL A 102 -5.95 17.11 -20.99
N ALA A 103 -4.83 17.26 -21.70
CA ALA A 103 -4.65 18.30 -22.70
C ALA A 103 -5.66 18.16 -23.87
N ALA A 104 -5.90 16.93 -24.34
CA ALA A 104 -6.88 16.66 -25.39
C ALA A 104 -8.31 17.02 -24.94
N GLY A 105 -8.70 16.62 -23.71
CA GLY A 105 -10.00 16.98 -23.13
C GLY A 105 -10.18 18.49 -22.98
N ALA A 106 -9.17 19.18 -22.45
CA ALA A 106 -9.21 20.64 -22.28
C ALA A 106 -9.30 21.38 -23.63
N GLY A 107 -8.56 20.91 -24.65
CA GLY A 107 -8.63 21.46 -26.01
C GLY A 107 -10.02 21.29 -26.64
N ALA A 108 -10.63 20.12 -26.48
CA ALA A 108 -12.00 19.86 -26.96
C ALA A 108 -13.02 20.78 -26.28
N VAL A 109 -12.94 20.96 -24.95
CA VAL A 109 -13.81 21.87 -24.20
C VAL A 109 -13.60 23.32 -24.62
N TYR A 110 -12.36 23.75 -24.81
CA TYR A 110 -12.04 25.11 -25.24
C TYR A 110 -12.58 25.42 -26.63
N LEU A 111 -12.39 24.51 -27.60
CA LEU A 111 -12.91 24.67 -28.95
C LEU A 111 -14.45 24.66 -28.98
N ALA A 112 -15.09 23.81 -28.19
CA ALA A 112 -16.55 23.80 -28.06
C ALA A 112 -17.10 25.10 -27.46
N ARG A 113 -16.38 25.71 -26.49
CA ARG A 113 -16.77 26.99 -25.90
C ARG A 113 -16.67 28.14 -26.90
N ARG A 114 -15.61 28.18 -27.72
CA ARG A 114 -15.42 29.22 -28.75
C ARG A 114 -16.52 29.20 -29.81
N ARG A 115 -16.95 28.00 -30.24
CA ARG A 115 -18.06 27.87 -31.21
C ARG A 115 -19.41 28.34 -30.66
N ARG A 116 -19.62 28.31 -29.34
CA ARG A 116 -20.86 28.83 -28.72
C ARG A 116 -20.90 30.36 -28.61
N THR A 117 -19.75 31.03 -28.61
CA THR A 117 -19.70 32.49 -28.60
C THR A 117 -19.86 33.10 -29.99
N ASP A 118 -19.52 32.38 -31.05
CA ASP A 118 -19.64 32.85 -32.45
C ASP A 118 -21.05 32.60 -33.06
N LEU A 119 -21.96 31.96 -32.33
CA LEU A 119 -23.35 31.65 -32.74
C LEU A 119 -24.40 32.50 -31.99
N ARG A 120 -24.02 33.67 -31.47
CA ARG A 120 -24.93 34.65 -30.86
C ARG A 120 -24.83 36.00 -31.55
#